data_AF-A0A133VJU1-F1
#
_entry.id   AF-A0A133VJU1-F1
#
_cell.length_a   1.000
_cell.length_b   1.000
_cell.length_c   1.000
_cell.angle_alpha   90.00
_cell.angle_beta   90.00
_cell.angle_gamma   90.00
#
_symmetry.space_group_name_H-M   'P 1'
#
loop_
_entity.id
_entity.type
_entity.pdbx_description
1 polymer ?
#
loop_
_entity_poly.entity_id
_entity_poly.type
_entity_poly.pdbx_seq_one_letter_code
_entity_poly.pdbx_strand_id
1 'polypeptide(L)'
;MKEEKVIGEVGEALRQELGELQEQEIDKCLRIWRDFVEERDVANTRKPETWAAAVYYIFSDISFWLSGKVTQREAGERFGVSENTVQAKQKEIRNQLQIGFIDERYTPDRAIEKFKKEMPRGIEDFLADTSGIEPSTGRESQSPADDEVYERFLTVREDLFDYAMEKFEDEIEDAAKRFEELDPLRSTNAGFVDWFVFDRESSEGTTPAELYVQEKGDSLPQEISDYIRRWTETEDLPYFVEKTKPETGEIILTEPETGKLYRVTDYSGSEQLEEERIIVTRLFAWFDGFHLSGDLSVFPEGIQPFSVEIDLEGVDVDPSEIDLMTPLSTCLICLERARLGKKNELTDDEALEKAMKNLAPALAELAAGDKEQALSHLERYSPLIQRSLDRLNLTVEPRNRIDDLNEPLTDDLMGEWHHQASKLSDLFEDREHIVGNGLVVLLAKARAVEEGRNVQPGDLQWSSDRLIEDKNFLEKIADTI
;
A
#
# COMPACT_ATOMS: atom_id res chain seq x y z
N MET A 1 22.46 37.43 -5.21
CA MET A 1 21.27 38.20 -5.66
C MET A 1 20.12 37.35 -6.21
N LYS A 2 20.28 36.49 -7.23
CA LYS A 2 19.18 35.59 -7.66
C LYS A 2 18.91 34.46 -6.67
N GLU A 3 19.98 33.85 -6.15
CA GLU A 3 19.92 32.75 -5.19
C GLU A 3 19.34 33.20 -3.84
N GLU A 4 19.89 34.25 -3.22
CA GLU A 4 19.33 34.84 -1.99
C GLU A 4 17.86 35.22 -2.13
N LYS A 5 17.44 35.64 -3.34
CA LYS A 5 16.04 35.93 -3.62
C LYS A 5 15.17 34.67 -3.58
N VAL A 6 15.60 33.58 -4.24
CA VAL A 6 14.88 32.29 -4.19
C VAL A 6 14.83 31.74 -2.77
N ILE A 7 15.94 31.83 -2.02
CA ILE A 7 15.99 31.40 -0.61
C ILE A 7 14.95 32.17 0.22
N GLY A 8 14.87 33.49 0.02
CA GLY A 8 13.86 34.35 0.64
C GLY A 8 12.43 33.95 0.26
N GLU A 9 12.16 33.74 -1.04
CA GLU A 9 10.82 33.39 -1.54
C GLU A 9 10.32 32.04 -1.00
N VAL A 10 11.17 31.02 -0.87
CA VAL A 10 10.79 29.74 -0.23
C VAL A 10 10.48 29.95 1.25
N GLY A 11 11.29 30.76 1.93
CA GLY A 11 11.06 31.08 3.34
C GLY A 11 9.80 31.93 3.59
N GLU A 12 9.43 32.79 2.65
CA GLU A 12 8.16 33.53 2.67
C GLU A 12 6.97 32.59 2.42
N ALA A 13 7.07 31.70 1.44
CA ALA A 13 6.03 30.71 1.16
C ALA A 13 5.76 29.80 2.36
N LEU A 14 6.81 29.28 3.01
CA LEU A 14 6.67 28.48 4.24
C LEU A 14 5.96 29.26 5.36
N ARG A 15 6.32 30.53 5.59
CA ARG A 15 5.69 31.35 6.64
C ARG A 15 4.24 31.72 6.31
N GLN A 16 3.94 31.97 5.03
CA GLN A 16 2.61 32.35 4.60
C GLN A 16 1.64 31.19 4.70
N GLU A 17 2.03 30.02 4.19
CA GLU A 17 1.14 28.88 4.07
C GLU A 17 1.07 28.06 5.36
N LEU A 18 2.08 28.08 6.24
CA LEU A 18 2.15 27.29 7.47
C LEU A 18 1.87 28.13 8.74
N GLY A 19 0.96 29.11 8.66
CA GLY A 19 0.65 30.03 9.75
C GLY A 19 0.03 29.38 11.00
N GLU A 20 -0.39 28.12 10.92
CA GLU A 20 -0.83 27.29 12.04
C GLU A 20 0.32 26.65 12.83
N LEU A 21 1.51 26.54 12.23
CA LEU A 21 2.69 26.03 12.91
C LEU A 21 3.26 27.09 13.87
N GLN A 22 3.84 26.63 14.97
CA GLN A 22 4.57 27.50 15.88
C GLN A 22 5.87 27.99 15.23
N GLU A 23 6.37 29.15 15.67
CA GLU A 23 7.60 29.74 15.12
C GLU A 23 8.79 28.76 15.15
N GLN A 24 8.91 27.95 16.22
CA GLN A 24 9.97 26.94 16.34
C GLN A 24 9.88 25.83 15.29
N GLU A 25 8.68 25.50 14.81
CA GLU A 25 8.46 24.50 13.78
C GLU A 25 8.77 25.07 12.39
N ILE A 26 8.34 26.30 12.16
CA ILE A 26 8.73 27.07 10.97
C ILE A 26 10.26 27.19 10.90
N ASP A 27 10.93 27.43 12.03
CA ASP A 27 12.39 27.47 12.10
C ASP A 27 13.03 26.13 11.71
N LYS A 28 12.42 24.99 12.06
CA LYS A 28 12.90 23.67 11.64
C LYS A 28 12.71 23.46 10.13
N CYS A 29 11.58 23.85 9.55
CA CYS A 29 11.38 23.88 8.09
C CYS A 29 12.43 24.74 7.39
N LEU A 30 12.66 25.96 7.90
CA LEU A 30 13.65 26.88 7.36
C LEU A 30 15.07 26.34 7.50
N ARG A 31 15.35 25.54 8.53
CA ARG A 31 16.63 24.85 8.70
C ARG A 31 16.83 23.78 7.65
N ILE A 32 15.84 22.91 7.38
CA ILE A 32 15.91 21.93 6.28
C ILE A 32 16.25 22.64 4.97
N TRP A 33 15.55 23.74 4.68
CA TRP A 33 15.80 24.51 3.46
C TRP A 33 17.18 25.13 3.41
N ARG A 34 17.65 25.74 4.52
CA ARG A 34 18.98 26.36 4.59
C ARG A 34 20.08 25.32 4.37
N ASP A 35 20.01 24.22 5.09
CA ASP A 35 21.04 23.18 5.04
C ASP A 35 21.09 22.56 3.63
N PHE A 36 19.94 22.44 2.94
CA PHE A 36 19.87 21.96 1.56
C PHE A 36 20.52 22.92 0.55
N VAL A 37 20.30 24.24 0.67
CA VAL A 37 20.86 25.23 -0.27
C VAL A 37 22.35 25.49 -0.03
N GLU A 38 22.88 25.18 1.15
CA GLU A 38 24.33 25.30 1.41
C GLU A 38 25.17 24.42 0.48
N GLU A 39 24.64 23.25 0.10
CA GLU A 39 25.34 22.29 -0.75
C GLU A 39 24.84 22.30 -2.21
N ARG A 40 23.89 23.18 -2.55
CA ARG A 40 23.21 23.15 -3.85
C ARG A 40 22.87 24.51 -4.45
N ASP A 41 23.21 24.69 -5.72
CA ASP A 41 22.78 25.86 -6.51
C ASP A 41 21.28 25.80 -6.84
N VAL A 42 20.52 26.72 -6.23
CA VAL A 42 19.07 26.89 -6.45
C VAL A 42 18.72 28.14 -7.26
N ALA A 43 19.70 28.86 -7.81
CA ALA A 43 19.51 30.16 -8.48
C ALA A 43 18.61 30.12 -9.73
N ASN A 44 18.39 28.92 -10.29
CA ASN A 44 17.55 28.69 -11.48
C ASN A 44 16.15 28.14 -11.16
N THR A 45 15.78 28.07 -9.87
CA THR A 45 14.43 27.69 -9.45
C THR A 45 13.41 28.68 -9.98
N ARG A 46 12.37 28.17 -10.66
CA ARG A 46 11.29 29.00 -11.23
C ARG A 46 10.05 29.08 -10.35
N LYS A 47 9.87 28.14 -9.42
CA LYS A 47 8.72 28.03 -8.52
C LYS A 47 9.21 27.71 -7.10
N PRO A 48 9.39 28.72 -6.24
CA PRO A 48 9.75 28.55 -4.83
C PRO A 48 8.78 27.61 -4.08
N GLU A 49 7.51 27.64 -4.45
CA GLU A 49 6.42 26.85 -3.84
C GLU A 49 6.67 25.35 -3.94
N THR A 50 7.33 24.90 -5.02
CA THR A 50 7.73 23.50 -5.21
C THR A 50 8.68 23.01 -4.13
N TRP A 51 9.63 23.84 -3.69
CA TRP A 51 10.55 23.49 -2.61
C TRP A 51 9.92 23.66 -1.24
N ALA A 52 9.09 24.69 -1.06
CA ALA A 52 8.34 24.88 0.18
C ALA A 52 7.42 23.69 0.47
N ALA A 53 6.70 23.17 -0.53
CA ALA A 53 5.87 21.98 -0.41
C ALA A 53 6.67 20.73 0.00
N ALA A 54 7.83 20.51 -0.62
CA ALA A 54 8.69 19.38 -0.30
C ALA A 54 9.30 19.48 1.11
N VAL A 55 9.74 20.67 1.52
CA VAL A 55 10.23 20.92 2.89
C VAL A 55 9.12 20.69 3.91
N TYR A 56 7.91 21.18 3.64
CA TYR A 56 6.76 20.95 4.50
C TYR A 56 6.39 19.48 4.62
N TYR A 57 6.40 18.74 3.50
CA TYR A 57 6.17 17.30 3.53
C TYR A 57 7.24 16.57 4.36
N ILE A 58 8.53 16.86 4.14
CA ILE A 58 9.61 16.24 4.93
C ILE A 58 9.43 16.53 6.42
N PHE A 59 9.17 17.80 6.77
CA PHE A 59 8.91 18.20 8.14
C PHE A 59 7.73 17.44 8.74
N SER A 60 6.64 17.29 7.99
CA SER A 60 5.44 16.58 8.42
C SER A 60 5.69 15.09 8.61
N ASP A 61 6.47 14.50 7.71
CA ASP A 61 6.83 13.08 7.73
C ASP A 61 7.73 12.71 8.92
N ILE A 62 8.72 13.55 9.25
CA ILE A 62 9.61 13.34 10.40
C ILE A 62 9.01 13.80 11.73
N SER A 63 7.94 14.61 11.71
CA SER A 63 7.26 15.09 12.91
C SER A 63 6.13 14.14 13.28
N PHE A 64 6.34 13.32 14.30
CA PHE A 64 5.45 12.23 14.71
C PHE A 64 3.94 12.57 14.76
N TRP A 65 3.51 13.79 15.16
CA TRP A 65 2.08 14.14 15.19
C TRP A 65 1.48 14.58 13.84
N LEU A 66 2.32 14.80 12.82
CA LEU A 66 1.96 15.07 11.42
C LEU A 66 2.25 13.86 10.51
N SER A 67 3.02 12.89 10.98
CA SER A 67 3.26 11.63 10.26
C SER A 67 1.90 10.97 9.98
N GLY A 68 1.66 10.63 8.71
CA GLY A 68 0.37 10.11 8.22
C GLY A 68 -0.76 11.14 8.05
N LYS A 69 -0.62 12.40 8.51
CA LYS A 69 -1.66 13.46 8.38
C LYS A 69 -1.46 14.40 7.21
N VAL A 70 -0.28 14.39 6.60
CA VAL A 70 0.03 15.22 5.45
C VAL A 70 0.57 14.33 4.35
N THR A 71 -0.31 14.00 3.42
CA THR A 71 0.06 13.32 2.18
C THR A 71 0.84 14.26 1.26
N GLN A 72 1.56 13.69 0.28
CA GLN A 72 2.26 14.49 -0.74
C GLN A 72 1.27 15.30 -1.59
N ARG A 73 0.07 14.75 -1.81
CA ARG A 73 -1.06 15.45 -2.44
C ARG A 73 -1.49 16.68 -1.66
N GLU A 74 -1.74 16.55 -0.35
CA GLU A 74 -2.15 17.68 0.50
C GLU A 74 -1.06 18.75 0.61
N ALA A 75 0.21 18.36 0.74
CA ALA A 75 1.33 19.28 0.66
C ALA A 75 1.38 19.99 -0.70
N GLY A 76 1.10 19.27 -1.79
CA GLY A 76 1.02 19.84 -3.13
C GLY A 76 -0.11 20.86 -3.29
N GLU A 77 -1.33 20.48 -2.91
CA GLU A 77 -2.54 21.32 -2.97
C GLU A 77 -2.33 22.62 -2.19
N ARG A 78 -1.74 22.52 -1.00
CA ARG A 78 -1.47 23.66 -0.12
C ARG A 78 -0.57 24.73 -0.75
N PHE A 79 0.43 24.31 -1.52
CA PHE A 79 1.38 25.21 -2.17
C PHE A 79 1.10 25.40 -3.67
N GLY A 80 -0.03 24.89 -4.19
CA GLY A 80 -0.39 25.01 -5.60
C GLY A 80 0.55 24.26 -6.56
N VAL A 81 1.09 23.12 -6.13
CA VAL A 81 2.00 22.26 -6.91
C VAL A 81 1.48 20.82 -6.99
N SER A 82 1.88 20.07 -8.02
CA SER A 82 1.45 18.67 -8.18
C SER A 82 2.17 17.75 -7.19
N GLU A 83 1.51 16.70 -6.73
CA GLU A 83 2.08 15.62 -5.90
C GLU A 83 3.41 15.08 -6.43
N ASN A 84 3.48 14.67 -7.72
CA ASN A 84 4.71 14.19 -8.35
C ASN A 84 5.89 15.18 -8.24
N THR A 85 5.59 16.49 -8.21
CA THR A 85 6.61 17.53 -8.04
C THR A 85 7.10 17.59 -6.61
N VAL A 86 6.21 17.43 -5.62
CA VAL A 86 6.56 17.32 -4.19
C VAL A 86 7.45 16.10 -3.98
N GLN A 87 7.03 14.93 -4.47
CA GLN A 87 7.77 13.67 -4.37
C GLN A 87 9.20 13.79 -4.93
N ALA A 88 9.31 14.30 -6.16
CA ALA A 88 10.60 14.45 -6.83
C ALA A 88 11.54 15.37 -6.04
N LYS A 89 11.02 16.45 -5.45
CA LYS A 89 11.81 17.39 -4.66
C LYS A 89 12.13 16.90 -3.26
N GLN A 90 11.23 16.17 -2.62
CA GLN A 90 11.50 15.58 -1.31
C GLN A 90 12.64 14.57 -1.40
N LYS A 91 12.64 13.72 -2.45
CA LYS A 91 13.68 12.71 -2.67
C LYS A 91 15.03 13.39 -2.87
N GLU A 92 15.02 14.50 -3.58
CA GLU A 92 16.19 15.35 -3.74
C GLU A 92 16.77 15.87 -2.42
N ILE A 93 15.92 16.45 -1.57
CA ILE A 93 16.34 17.00 -0.28
C ILE A 93 16.82 15.88 0.65
N ARG A 94 16.06 14.78 0.75
CA ARG A 94 16.40 13.64 1.62
C ARG A 94 17.70 12.97 1.23
N ASN A 95 17.91 12.71 -0.06
CA ASN A 95 19.14 12.08 -0.54
C ASN A 95 20.37 12.96 -0.28
N GLN A 96 20.22 14.28 -0.36
CA GLN A 96 21.35 15.18 -0.13
C GLN A 96 21.66 15.32 1.36
N LEU A 97 20.64 15.58 2.17
CA LEU A 97 20.80 15.86 3.60
C LEU A 97 20.85 14.61 4.48
N GLN A 98 20.62 13.43 3.90
CA GLN A 98 20.53 12.14 4.59
C GLN A 98 19.54 12.23 5.77
N ILE A 99 18.35 12.80 5.50
CA ILE A 99 17.32 13.00 6.52
C ILE A 99 16.63 11.67 6.77
N GLY A 100 16.96 11.07 7.91
CA GLY A 100 16.32 9.87 8.45
C GLY A 100 15.12 10.18 9.34
N PHE A 101 14.66 9.14 10.04
CA PHE A 101 13.57 9.22 11.00
C PHE A 101 13.98 10.00 12.26
N ILE A 102 13.09 10.88 12.75
CA ILE A 102 13.31 11.73 13.94
C ILE A 102 14.71 12.36 13.93
N ASP A 103 15.05 12.97 12.80
CA ASP A 103 16.31 13.69 12.69
C ASP A 103 16.26 14.88 13.66
N GLU A 104 16.99 14.80 14.77
CA GLU A 104 16.97 15.80 15.85
C GLU A 104 17.31 17.21 15.33
N ARG A 105 18.05 17.31 14.21
CA ARG A 105 18.37 18.59 13.57
C ARG A 105 17.09 19.32 13.15
N TYR A 106 16.11 18.57 12.64
CA TYR A 106 14.93 19.09 11.94
C TYR A 106 13.59 18.73 12.62
N THR A 107 13.60 17.87 13.62
CA THR A 107 12.39 17.52 14.38
C THR A 107 12.21 18.54 15.51
N PRO A 108 11.00 19.10 15.73
CA PRO A 108 10.77 20.00 16.86
C PRO A 108 10.94 19.28 18.20
N ASP A 109 11.44 19.98 19.21
CA ASP A 109 11.73 19.41 20.53
C ASP A 109 10.46 18.83 21.16
N ARG A 110 9.32 19.51 21.03
CA ARG A 110 8.02 18.99 21.47
C ARG A 110 7.60 17.70 20.75
N ALA A 111 8.09 17.44 19.53
CA ALA A 111 7.78 16.22 18.76
C ALA A 111 8.61 15.08 19.28
N ILE A 112 9.87 15.36 19.57
CA ILE A 112 10.77 14.44 20.24
C ILE A 112 10.23 14.12 21.63
N GLU A 113 9.77 15.12 22.40
CA GLU A 113 9.14 14.94 23.72
C GLU A 113 7.83 14.16 23.66
N LYS A 114 6.98 14.45 22.67
CA LYS A 114 5.69 13.77 22.48
C LYS A 114 5.90 12.32 22.01
N PHE A 115 6.79 12.10 21.05
CA PHE A 115 7.23 10.78 20.64
C PHE A 115 7.75 9.98 21.84
N LYS A 116 8.63 10.58 22.65
CA LYS A 116 9.11 9.99 23.91
C LYS A 116 7.99 9.70 24.93
N LYS A 117 6.88 10.45 24.90
CA LYS A 117 5.71 10.29 25.79
C LYS A 117 4.68 9.27 25.29
N GLU A 118 4.57 9.11 23.97
CA GLU A 118 3.61 8.22 23.31
C GLU A 118 4.23 6.86 22.94
N MET A 119 5.55 6.71 23.13
CA MET A 119 6.19 5.40 23.19
C MET A 119 5.64 4.57 24.36
N PRO A 120 5.53 3.24 24.22
CA PRO A 120 5.08 2.34 25.29
C PRO A 120 5.86 2.56 26.59
N ARG A 121 5.20 2.34 27.73
CA ARG A 121 5.83 2.58 29.04
C ARG A 121 6.85 1.48 29.35
N GLY A 122 8.13 1.84 29.30
CA GLY A 122 9.27 1.01 29.69
C GLY A 122 10.60 1.76 29.62
N ILE A 123 10.75 2.66 28.64
CA ILE A 123 11.88 3.60 28.51
C ILE A 123 11.90 4.67 29.63
N GLU A 124 10.75 4.91 30.29
CA GLU A 124 10.59 5.95 31.32
C GLU A 124 11.40 5.66 32.61
N ASP A 125 11.54 4.39 33.03
CA ASP A 125 12.28 4.02 34.25
C ASP A 125 13.78 4.32 34.16
N PHE A 126 14.34 4.34 32.94
CA PHE A 126 15.73 4.70 32.66
C PHE A 126 16.01 6.21 32.80
N LEU A 127 15.00 7.07 32.64
CA LEU A 127 15.13 8.53 32.77
C LEU A 127 14.54 9.07 34.09
N ALA A 128 13.65 8.29 34.73
CA ALA A 128 12.92 8.66 35.94
C ALA A 128 13.76 8.70 37.24
N ASP A 129 14.97 8.13 37.25
CA ASP A 129 15.90 8.22 38.39
C ASP A 129 16.37 9.69 38.66
N THR A 130 15.93 10.66 37.84
CA THR A 130 16.45 12.05 37.87
C THR A 130 15.46 13.13 38.30
N SER A 131 14.12 12.97 38.24
CA SER A 131 13.27 14.20 38.31
C SER A 131 11.85 14.15 38.90
N GLY A 132 11.35 13.02 39.40
CA GLY A 132 10.15 12.89 40.25
C GLY A 132 8.99 13.91 40.11
N ILE A 133 8.03 13.68 39.21
CA ILE A 133 6.68 14.30 39.18
C ILE A 133 5.64 13.29 38.63
N GLU A 134 4.44 13.25 39.22
CA GLU A 134 3.35 12.27 38.99
C GLU A 134 2.42 12.57 37.76
N PRO A 135 1.73 11.55 37.19
CA PRO A 135 0.88 11.68 36.01
C PRO A 135 -0.61 11.98 36.31
N SER A 136 -1.33 12.55 35.33
CA SER A 136 -2.78 12.81 35.41
C SER A 136 -3.63 11.94 34.49
N THR A 137 -4.77 11.53 35.06
CA THR A 137 -5.88 10.66 34.65
C THR A 137 -6.70 11.10 33.44
N GLY A 138 -7.03 10.16 32.54
CA GLY A 138 -7.99 10.41 31.45
C GLY A 138 -8.25 9.25 30.47
N ARG A 139 -8.48 8.03 30.95
CA ARG A 139 -9.15 6.96 30.17
C ARG A 139 -10.35 6.49 30.99
N GLU A 140 -11.56 6.52 30.41
CA GLU A 140 -12.67 5.73 30.94
C GLU A 140 -12.39 4.28 30.52
N SER A 141 -11.76 3.53 31.41
CA SER A 141 -11.29 2.18 31.12
C SER A 141 -12.46 1.18 31.07
N GLN A 142 -12.31 0.17 30.20
CA GLN A 142 -12.84 -1.16 30.49
C GLN A 142 -12.05 -1.78 31.66
N SER A 143 -12.29 -3.05 31.98
CA SER A 143 -11.66 -3.73 33.12
C SER A 143 -10.15 -3.41 33.19
N PRO A 144 -9.64 -2.87 34.30
CA PRO A 144 -8.21 -2.60 34.47
C PRO A 144 -7.29 -3.80 34.18
N ALA A 145 -7.85 -5.01 34.21
CA ALA A 145 -7.13 -6.24 33.89
C ALA A 145 -6.82 -6.40 32.38
N ASP A 146 -7.66 -5.90 31.48
CA ASP A 146 -7.44 -6.05 30.03
C ASP A 146 -6.34 -5.09 29.55
N ASP A 147 -6.33 -3.86 30.10
CA ASP A 147 -5.25 -2.89 29.89
C ASP A 147 -3.91 -3.45 30.39
N GLU A 148 -3.88 -4.09 31.57
CA GLU A 148 -2.64 -4.67 32.13
C GLU A 148 -2.06 -5.78 31.25
N VAL A 149 -2.90 -6.60 30.62
CA VAL A 149 -2.45 -7.68 29.74
C VAL A 149 -1.87 -7.14 28.43
N TYR A 150 -2.52 -6.13 27.84
CA TYR A 150 -2.04 -5.47 26.63
C TYR A 150 -0.72 -4.70 26.88
N GLU A 151 -0.63 -3.95 27.98
CA GLU A 151 0.62 -3.27 28.34
C GLU A 151 1.77 -4.27 28.57
N ARG A 152 1.48 -5.42 29.20
CA ARG A 152 2.48 -6.49 29.36
C ARG A 152 2.94 -7.08 28.01
N PHE A 153 2.07 -7.18 27.02
CA PHE A 153 2.44 -7.57 25.66
C PHE A 153 3.43 -6.57 25.07
N LEU A 154 3.11 -5.27 25.15
CA LEU A 154 3.97 -4.20 24.65
C LEU A 154 5.34 -4.19 25.33
N THR A 155 5.39 -4.31 26.67
CA THR A 155 6.65 -4.33 27.42
C THR A 155 7.56 -5.48 26.99
N VAL A 156 7.02 -6.67 26.75
CA VAL A 156 7.83 -7.82 26.31
C VAL A 156 8.37 -7.61 24.90
N ARG A 157 7.54 -7.06 24.01
CA ARG A 157 7.95 -6.75 22.65
C ARG A 157 9.00 -5.63 22.61
N GLU A 158 8.88 -4.63 23.47
CA GLU A 158 9.85 -3.55 23.64
C GLU A 158 11.20 -4.07 24.15
N ASP A 159 11.23 -4.90 25.21
CA ASP A 159 12.47 -5.48 25.74
C ASP A 159 13.17 -6.39 24.71
N LEU A 160 12.39 -7.10 23.89
CA LEU A 160 12.89 -7.89 22.76
C LEU A 160 13.56 -7.01 21.70
N PHE A 161 12.93 -5.89 21.37
CA PHE A 161 13.44 -4.93 20.41
C PHE A 161 14.71 -4.24 20.92
N ASP A 162 14.70 -3.75 22.16
CA ASP A 162 15.86 -3.11 22.79
C ASP A 162 17.05 -4.06 22.84
N TYR A 163 16.80 -5.32 23.21
CA TYR A 163 17.82 -6.36 23.13
C TYR A 163 18.38 -6.51 21.71
N ALA A 164 17.51 -6.58 20.70
CA ALA A 164 17.97 -6.74 19.32
C ALA A 164 18.81 -5.53 18.85
N MET A 165 18.40 -4.31 19.20
CA MET A 165 19.13 -3.09 18.84
C MET A 165 20.48 -2.96 19.56
N GLU A 166 20.53 -3.28 20.86
CA GLU A 166 21.78 -3.24 21.64
C GLU A 166 22.74 -4.36 21.19
N LYS A 167 22.22 -5.58 21.05
CA LYS A 167 23.03 -6.77 20.76
C LYS A 167 23.63 -6.74 19.35
N PHE A 168 22.91 -6.17 18.39
CA PHE A 168 23.27 -6.17 16.97
C PHE A 168 23.44 -4.74 16.41
N GLU A 169 23.83 -3.78 17.25
CA GLU A 169 23.99 -2.36 16.90
C GLU A 169 24.84 -2.15 15.63
N ASP A 170 25.92 -2.92 15.50
CA ASP A 170 26.86 -2.85 14.39
C ASP A 170 26.33 -3.46 13.07
N GLU A 171 25.21 -4.19 13.12
CA GLU A 171 24.57 -4.79 11.95
C GLU A 171 23.34 -4.01 11.47
N ILE A 172 22.85 -3.02 12.24
CA ILE A 172 21.61 -2.30 11.93
C ILE A 172 21.66 -1.61 10.57
N GLU A 173 22.74 -0.89 10.26
CA GLU A 173 22.83 -0.12 9.00
C GLU A 173 22.77 -1.03 7.76
N ASP A 174 23.49 -2.15 7.80
CA ASP A 174 23.52 -3.10 6.70
C ASP A 174 22.20 -3.89 6.60
N ALA A 175 21.59 -4.22 7.75
CA ALA A 175 20.30 -4.86 7.79
C ALA A 175 19.18 -3.95 7.24
N ALA A 176 19.21 -2.66 7.55
CA ALA A 176 18.25 -1.68 7.03
C ALA A 176 18.34 -1.57 5.50
N LYS A 177 19.56 -1.47 4.94
CA LYS A 177 19.76 -1.48 3.47
C LYS A 177 19.22 -2.77 2.84
N ARG A 178 19.50 -3.92 3.46
CA ARG A 178 19.01 -5.22 2.97
C ARG A 178 17.48 -5.29 3.03
N PHE A 179 16.85 -4.76 4.08
CA PHE A 179 15.40 -4.71 4.20
C PHE A 179 14.77 -3.84 3.11
N GLU A 180 15.32 -2.65 2.85
CA GLU A 180 14.88 -1.78 1.75
C GLU A 180 15.01 -2.44 0.37
N GLU A 181 16.04 -3.26 0.15
CA GLU A 181 16.23 -4.04 -1.09
C GLU A 181 15.24 -5.20 -1.23
N LEU A 182 14.91 -5.87 -0.12
CA LEU A 182 13.99 -7.01 -0.10
C LEU A 182 12.53 -6.58 -0.25
N ASP A 183 12.14 -5.48 0.40
CA ASP A 183 10.77 -5.00 0.40
C ASP A 183 10.69 -3.47 0.28
N PRO A 184 10.88 -2.93 -0.93
CA PRO A 184 10.86 -1.48 -1.16
C PRO A 184 9.48 -0.84 -0.95
N LEU A 185 8.41 -1.64 -0.81
CA LEU A 185 7.05 -1.18 -0.58
C LEU A 185 6.68 -1.18 0.91
N ARG A 186 7.35 -2.00 1.73
CA ARG A 186 7.12 -2.11 3.19
C ARG A 186 8.27 -1.55 4.01
N SER A 187 9.01 -0.57 3.48
CA SER A 187 10.10 0.13 4.18
C SER A 187 9.60 1.06 5.31
N THR A 188 8.70 0.58 6.16
CA THR A 188 8.27 1.25 7.38
C THR A 188 9.20 0.85 8.53
N ASN A 189 9.32 1.71 9.55
CA ASN A 189 10.15 1.39 10.71
C ASN A 189 9.65 0.14 11.43
N ALA A 190 8.33 -0.02 11.56
CA ALA A 190 7.76 -1.17 12.24
C ALA A 190 7.99 -2.48 11.45
N GLY A 191 7.93 -2.42 10.12
CA GLY A 191 8.34 -3.50 9.23
C GLY A 191 9.79 -3.89 9.36
N PHE A 192 10.70 -2.90 9.34
CA PHE A 192 12.11 -3.19 9.56
C PHE A 192 12.34 -3.84 10.92
N VAL A 193 11.72 -3.32 11.98
CA VAL A 193 11.89 -3.82 13.34
C VAL A 193 11.40 -5.26 13.48
N ASP A 194 10.18 -5.55 13.01
CA ASP A 194 9.62 -6.90 13.13
C ASP A 194 10.44 -7.90 12.29
N TRP A 195 10.81 -7.54 11.06
CA TRP A 195 11.70 -8.36 10.24
C TRP A 195 13.07 -8.56 10.90
N PHE A 196 13.67 -7.49 11.43
CA PHE A 196 15.00 -7.55 12.05
C PHE A 196 15.00 -8.43 13.29
N VAL A 197 13.94 -8.36 14.10
CA VAL A 197 13.82 -9.09 15.36
C VAL A 197 13.48 -10.57 15.12
N PHE A 198 12.55 -10.86 14.20
CA PHE A 198 11.96 -12.18 14.08
C PHE A 198 12.40 -12.98 12.86
N ASP A 199 12.90 -12.34 11.79
CA ASP A 199 13.18 -13.02 10.51
C ASP A 199 14.65 -12.93 10.08
N ARG A 200 15.35 -11.86 10.48
CA ARG A 200 16.77 -11.71 10.16
C ARG A 200 17.60 -12.70 10.97
N GLU A 201 18.11 -13.72 10.29
CA GLU A 201 19.18 -14.55 10.83
C GLU A 201 20.47 -13.73 11.01
N SER A 202 21.05 -13.81 12.20
CA SER A 202 22.42 -13.36 12.48
C SER A 202 23.45 -14.22 11.75
N SER A 203 24.72 -13.82 11.83
CA SER A 203 25.84 -14.62 11.29
C SER A 203 25.94 -16.03 11.91
N GLU A 204 25.31 -16.27 13.06
CA GLU A 204 25.25 -17.56 13.75
C GLU A 204 24.01 -18.40 13.37
N GLY A 205 23.17 -17.91 12.45
CA GLY A 205 21.97 -18.61 11.98
C GLY A 205 20.82 -18.63 12.98
N THR A 206 20.77 -17.65 13.88
CA THR A 206 19.67 -17.45 14.84
C THR A 206 19.13 -16.03 14.73
N THR A 207 17.83 -15.87 14.93
CA THR A 207 17.20 -14.54 14.96
C THR A 207 17.44 -13.85 16.32
N PRO A 208 17.39 -12.50 16.39
CA PRO A 208 17.48 -11.80 17.66
C PRO A 208 16.45 -12.27 18.69
N ALA A 209 15.24 -12.61 18.26
CA ALA A 209 14.21 -13.13 19.16
C ALA A 209 14.53 -14.51 19.73
N GLU A 210 15.08 -15.43 18.93
CA GLU A 210 15.56 -16.72 19.42
C GLU A 210 16.71 -16.55 20.41
N LEU A 211 17.68 -15.70 20.07
CA LEU A 211 18.83 -15.44 20.94
C LEU A 211 18.41 -14.77 22.24
N TYR A 212 17.44 -13.86 22.21
CA TYR A 212 16.85 -13.27 23.40
C TYR A 212 16.27 -14.34 24.32
N VAL A 213 15.48 -15.28 23.80
CA VAL A 213 14.93 -16.39 24.62
C VAL A 213 16.03 -17.29 25.15
N GLN A 214 17.13 -17.49 24.41
CA GLN A 214 18.26 -18.29 24.86
C GLN A 214 19.06 -17.61 25.98
N GLU A 215 19.35 -16.31 25.86
CA GLU A 215 20.20 -15.57 26.79
C GLU A 215 19.43 -15.04 28.01
N LYS A 216 18.16 -14.65 27.83
CA LYS A 216 17.29 -14.08 28.86
C LYS A 216 16.28 -15.08 29.42
N GLY A 217 16.19 -16.29 28.86
CA GLY A 217 15.18 -17.29 29.23
C GLY A 217 15.13 -17.61 30.73
N ASP A 218 16.28 -17.61 31.42
CA ASP A 218 16.35 -17.84 32.87
C ASP A 218 15.80 -16.67 33.71
N SER A 219 15.74 -15.46 33.13
CA SER A 219 15.21 -14.25 33.76
C SER A 219 13.74 -13.99 33.43
N LEU A 220 13.20 -14.67 32.43
CA LEU A 220 11.82 -14.52 31.99
C LEU A 220 10.93 -15.62 32.59
N PRO A 221 9.67 -15.32 32.92
CA PRO A 221 8.70 -16.37 33.21
C PRO A 221 8.60 -17.33 32.01
N GLN A 222 8.62 -18.65 32.27
CA GLN A 222 8.60 -19.66 31.20
C GLN A 222 7.48 -19.44 30.17
N GLU A 223 6.30 -19.04 30.64
CA GLU A 223 5.15 -18.74 29.79
C GLU A 223 5.45 -17.64 28.77
N ILE A 224 6.19 -16.60 29.15
CA ILE A 224 6.59 -15.50 28.26
C ILE A 224 7.57 -16.01 27.21
N SER A 225 8.59 -16.76 27.63
CA SER A 225 9.53 -17.41 26.72
C SER A 225 8.82 -18.31 25.70
N ASP A 226 7.77 -19.02 26.11
CA ASP A 226 6.98 -19.87 25.22
C ASP A 226 6.08 -19.08 24.26
N TYR A 227 5.66 -17.85 24.61
CA TYR A 227 5.00 -16.94 23.66
C TYR A 227 5.99 -16.40 22.64
N ILE A 228 7.16 -15.91 23.06
CA ILE A 228 8.17 -15.37 22.14
C ILE A 228 8.63 -16.44 21.13
N ARG A 229 8.83 -17.70 21.57
CA ARG A 229 9.13 -18.80 20.63
C ARG A 229 8.02 -19.05 19.61
N ARG A 230 6.75 -18.86 19.99
CA ARG A 230 5.65 -18.97 19.02
C ARG A 230 5.64 -17.79 18.05
N TRP A 231 6.06 -16.61 18.49
CA TRP A 231 6.17 -15.42 17.63
C TRP A 231 7.27 -15.56 16.57
N THR A 232 8.32 -16.34 16.84
CA THR A 232 9.34 -16.66 15.84
C THR A 232 8.89 -17.69 14.80
N GLU A 233 7.78 -18.40 15.06
CA GLU A 233 7.20 -19.39 14.12
C GLU A 233 6.08 -18.79 13.26
N THR A 234 5.66 -17.56 13.55
CA THR A 234 4.62 -16.88 12.77
C THR A 234 5.22 -16.15 11.58
N GLU A 235 4.46 -16.06 10.49
CA GLU A 235 4.83 -15.38 9.26
C GLU A 235 3.82 -14.27 8.97
N ASP A 236 4.18 -13.37 8.05
CA ASP A 236 3.25 -12.40 7.50
C ASP A 236 2.23 -13.09 6.59
N LEU A 237 0.95 -12.90 6.90
CA LEU A 237 -0.16 -13.48 6.14
C LEU A 237 -1.18 -12.39 5.78
N PRO A 238 -1.92 -12.57 4.66
CA PRO A 238 -3.04 -11.71 4.33
C PRO A 238 -4.24 -12.02 5.23
N TYR A 239 -4.99 -10.98 5.60
CA TYR A 239 -6.24 -11.07 6.35
C TYR A 239 -7.26 -10.06 5.83
N PHE A 240 -8.53 -10.47 5.77
CA PHE A 240 -9.65 -9.55 5.60
C PHE A 240 -10.07 -8.96 6.95
N VAL A 241 -10.26 -7.65 7.00
CA VAL A 241 -10.82 -6.96 8.16
C VAL A 241 -12.34 -7.09 8.15
N GLU A 242 -12.88 -8.02 8.92
CA GLU A 242 -14.33 -8.26 9.00
C GLU A 242 -15.04 -7.18 9.83
N LYS A 243 -14.39 -6.76 10.91
CA LYS A 243 -14.98 -5.85 11.88
C LYS A 243 -13.94 -5.15 12.73
N THR A 244 -14.16 -3.88 13.02
CA THR A 244 -13.39 -3.14 14.03
C THR A 244 -14.29 -2.61 15.14
N LYS A 245 -13.73 -2.51 16.36
CA LYS A 245 -14.38 -1.91 17.54
C LYS A 245 -13.37 -1.01 18.26
N PRO A 246 -13.26 0.27 17.85
CA PRO A 246 -12.35 1.23 18.46
C PRO A 246 -12.46 1.30 19.99
N GLU A 247 -13.67 1.17 20.52
CA GLU A 247 -13.94 1.28 21.95
C GLU A 247 -13.36 0.15 22.80
N THR A 248 -13.00 -0.99 22.18
CA THR A 248 -12.42 -2.15 22.87
C THR A 248 -11.06 -2.56 22.31
N GLY A 249 -10.53 -1.85 21.32
CA GLY A 249 -9.34 -2.31 20.59
C GLY A 249 -9.55 -3.61 19.80
N GLU A 250 -10.79 -4.08 19.63
CA GLU A 250 -11.03 -5.40 19.04
C GLU A 250 -11.12 -5.30 17.52
N ILE A 251 -10.44 -6.23 16.84
CA ILE A 251 -10.49 -6.42 15.40
C ILE A 251 -10.82 -7.89 15.13
N ILE A 252 -11.78 -8.13 14.25
CA ILE A 252 -12.07 -9.47 13.74
C ILE A 252 -11.46 -9.58 12.36
N LEU A 253 -10.59 -10.57 12.19
CA LEU A 253 -9.91 -10.85 10.93
C LEU A 253 -10.32 -12.22 10.39
N THR A 254 -10.41 -12.34 9.07
CA THR A 254 -10.55 -13.64 8.38
C THR A 254 -9.31 -13.92 7.54
N GLU A 255 -8.70 -15.08 7.74
CA GLU A 255 -7.64 -15.58 6.85
C GLU A 255 -8.26 -16.07 5.53
N PRO A 256 -7.88 -15.49 4.37
CA PRO A 256 -8.54 -15.75 3.08
C PRO A 256 -8.55 -17.22 2.67
N GLU A 257 -7.42 -17.92 2.84
CA GLU A 257 -7.25 -19.29 2.36
C GLU A 257 -8.14 -20.28 3.13
N THR A 258 -8.22 -20.13 4.45
CA THR A 258 -8.87 -21.11 5.32
C THR A 258 -10.25 -20.66 5.81
N GLY A 259 -10.61 -19.39 5.63
CA GLY A 259 -11.81 -18.77 6.19
C GLY A 259 -11.78 -18.71 7.72
N LYS A 260 -10.61 -18.90 8.34
CA LYS A 260 -10.48 -18.94 9.80
C LYS A 260 -10.56 -17.52 10.38
N LEU A 261 -11.41 -17.37 11.40
CA LEU A 261 -11.59 -16.12 12.12
C LEU A 261 -10.60 -15.97 13.27
N TYR A 262 -10.00 -14.79 13.37
CA TYR A 262 -9.11 -14.37 14.44
C TYR A 262 -9.71 -13.17 15.17
N ARG A 263 -9.70 -13.22 16.50
CA ARG A 263 -10.01 -12.09 17.37
C ARG A 263 -8.69 -11.47 17.81
N VAL A 264 -8.45 -10.24 17.38
CA VAL A 264 -7.21 -9.51 17.59
C VAL A 264 -7.48 -8.30 18.48
N THR A 265 -6.58 -8.04 19.42
CA THR A 265 -6.59 -6.82 20.23
C THR A 265 -5.49 -5.89 19.72
N ASP A 266 -5.87 -4.77 19.12
CA ASP A 266 -4.97 -3.67 18.81
C ASP A 266 -5.74 -2.34 18.81
N TYR A 267 -5.44 -1.48 19.78
CA TYR A 267 -6.14 -0.20 19.93
C TYR A 267 -5.89 0.74 18.75
N SER A 268 -4.65 0.84 18.28
CA SER A 268 -4.29 1.70 17.16
C SER A 268 -4.89 1.21 15.86
N GLY A 269 -4.75 -0.09 15.58
CA GLY A 269 -5.31 -0.76 14.41
C GLY A 269 -6.84 -0.67 14.39
N SER A 270 -7.51 -0.84 15.52
CA SER A 270 -8.98 -0.76 15.58
C SER A 270 -9.53 0.63 15.25
N GLU A 271 -8.75 1.70 15.49
CA GLU A 271 -9.12 3.08 15.14
C GLU A 271 -8.83 3.44 13.68
N GLN A 272 -7.84 2.76 13.07
CA GLN A 272 -7.30 3.13 11.75
C GLN A 272 -7.73 2.20 10.63
N LEU A 273 -8.03 0.93 10.93
CA LEU A 273 -8.44 -0.05 9.94
C LEU A 273 -9.92 0.11 9.60
N GLU A 274 -10.20 0.02 8.31
CA GLU A 274 -11.55 0.00 7.76
C GLU A 274 -11.97 -1.46 7.52
N GLU A 275 -13.26 -1.76 7.68
CA GLU A 275 -13.84 -3.06 7.32
C GLU A 275 -13.66 -3.32 5.82
N GLU A 276 -13.67 -4.59 5.40
CA GLU A 276 -13.50 -5.05 4.01
C GLU A 276 -12.10 -4.80 3.40
N ARG A 277 -11.17 -4.24 4.15
CA ARG A 277 -9.77 -4.09 3.74
C ARG A 277 -9.01 -5.41 3.83
N ILE A 278 -8.03 -5.59 2.95
CA ILE A 278 -7.00 -6.61 3.10
C ILE A 278 -5.81 -5.98 3.82
N ILE A 279 -5.35 -6.63 4.88
CA ILE A 279 -4.11 -6.31 5.55
C ILE A 279 -3.13 -7.46 5.40
N VAL A 280 -1.83 -7.17 5.34
CA VAL A 280 -0.77 -8.18 5.47
C VAL A 280 0.05 -7.85 6.71
N THR A 281 0.08 -8.78 7.64
CA THR A 281 0.71 -8.64 8.96
C THR A 281 0.91 -10.01 9.60
N ARG A 282 1.62 -10.03 10.72
CA ARG A 282 1.80 -11.19 11.59
C ARG A 282 0.87 -11.09 12.79
N LEU A 283 0.35 -12.23 13.25
CA LEU A 283 -0.49 -12.30 14.44
C LEU A 283 0.27 -12.95 15.60
N PHE A 284 0.54 -12.16 16.64
CA PHE A 284 1.22 -12.61 17.85
C PHE A 284 0.22 -13.17 18.86
N ALA A 285 0.30 -14.47 19.13
CA ALA A 285 -0.52 -15.07 20.19
C ALA A 285 -0.12 -14.52 21.58
N TRP A 286 -1.08 -14.27 22.45
CA TRP A 286 -0.88 -13.81 23.82
C TRP A 286 -1.88 -14.42 24.80
N PHE A 287 -1.98 -13.89 26.03
CA PHE A 287 -2.86 -14.42 27.07
C PHE A 287 -4.34 -14.21 26.78
N ASP A 288 -4.68 -13.10 26.13
CA ASP A 288 -6.04 -12.61 25.86
C ASP A 288 -6.51 -12.84 24.42
N GLY A 289 -5.63 -13.29 23.52
CA GLY A 289 -5.97 -13.53 22.13
C GLY A 289 -4.76 -13.37 21.21
N PHE A 290 -4.99 -12.77 20.05
CA PHE A 290 -3.94 -12.39 19.12
C PHE A 290 -3.73 -10.87 19.19
N HIS A 291 -2.52 -10.42 18.89
CA HIS A 291 -2.15 -9.01 18.75
C HIS A 291 -1.53 -8.80 17.38
N LEU A 292 -1.69 -7.59 16.83
CA LEU A 292 -1.08 -7.25 15.55
C LEU A 292 0.43 -7.09 15.69
N SER A 293 1.15 -7.44 14.63
CA SER A 293 2.49 -6.94 14.38
C SER A 293 2.47 -5.42 14.25
N GLY A 294 3.62 -4.78 14.50
CA GLY A 294 3.74 -3.36 14.18
C GLY A 294 3.87 -3.15 12.68
N ASP A 295 4.40 -4.15 11.97
CA ASP A 295 4.35 -4.21 10.53
C ASP A 295 2.94 -4.55 10.03
N LEU A 296 2.28 -3.54 9.47
CA LEU A 296 0.93 -3.65 8.95
C LEU A 296 0.88 -2.95 7.60
N SER A 297 0.68 -3.73 6.55
CA SER A 297 0.42 -3.20 5.21
C SER A 297 -1.06 -3.25 4.93
N VAL A 298 -1.67 -2.08 4.70
CA VAL A 298 -3.08 -1.96 4.37
C VAL A 298 -3.20 -1.78 2.86
N PHE A 299 -3.91 -2.68 2.20
CA PHE A 299 -4.17 -2.60 0.78
C PHE A 299 -5.51 -1.89 0.55
N PRO A 300 -5.58 -0.94 -0.41
CA PRO A 300 -6.84 -0.32 -0.75
C PRO A 300 -7.86 -1.37 -1.22
N GLU A 301 -9.15 -1.16 -0.89
CA GLU A 301 -10.27 -1.99 -1.34
C GLU A 301 -10.13 -2.29 -2.83
N GLY A 302 -10.38 -3.55 -3.20
CA GLY A 302 -10.49 -3.93 -4.60
C GLY A 302 -9.18 -4.29 -5.30
N ILE A 303 -8.06 -4.49 -4.58
CA ILE A 303 -7.18 -5.57 -5.05
C ILE A 303 -7.91 -6.87 -4.70
N GLN A 304 -8.92 -7.24 -5.49
CA GLN A 304 -8.97 -8.62 -5.95
C GLN A 304 -7.87 -8.66 -7.01
N PRO A 305 -6.64 -9.12 -6.69
CA PRO A 305 -5.83 -9.61 -7.77
C PRO A 305 -6.67 -10.74 -8.37
N PHE A 306 -6.56 -11.00 -9.67
CA PHE A 306 -7.00 -12.28 -10.23
C PHE A 306 -6.24 -13.50 -9.62
N SER A 307 -5.64 -13.35 -8.43
CA SER A 307 -5.17 -14.40 -7.54
C SER A 307 -6.25 -14.82 -6.53
N VAL A 308 -7.53 -14.75 -6.90
CA VAL A 308 -8.41 -15.80 -6.37
C VAL A 308 -7.76 -17.07 -6.90
N GLU A 309 -7.26 -17.93 -6.02
CA GLU A 309 -7.10 -19.35 -6.34
C GLU A 309 -8.50 -19.83 -6.71
N ILE A 310 -8.91 -19.56 -7.95
CA ILE A 310 -10.18 -19.99 -8.46
C ILE A 310 -9.97 -21.47 -8.59
N ASP A 311 -10.59 -22.19 -7.68
CA ASP A 311 -10.70 -23.62 -7.78
C ASP A 311 -11.49 -23.91 -9.07
N LEU A 312 -10.72 -24.06 -10.15
CA LEU A 312 -11.20 -24.50 -11.44
C LEU A 312 -11.49 -26.01 -11.38
N GLU A 313 -11.86 -26.56 -10.22
CA GLU A 313 -12.44 -27.88 -10.05
C GLU A 313 -13.50 -28.12 -11.14
N GLY A 314 -13.19 -29.07 -12.03
CA GLY A 314 -14.01 -29.45 -13.18
C GLY A 314 -13.60 -28.86 -14.53
N VAL A 315 -12.57 -28.02 -14.59
CA VAL A 315 -11.92 -27.59 -15.84
C VAL A 315 -10.68 -28.45 -16.06
N ASP A 316 -10.62 -29.13 -17.21
CA ASP A 316 -9.51 -30.02 -17.59
C ASP A 316 -8.30 -29.23 -18.13
N VAL A 317 -7.97 -28.10 -17.50
CA VAL A 317 -6.92 -27.15 -17.90
C VAL A 317 -6.11 -26.77 -16.68
N ASP A 318 -4.79 -26.87 -16.77
CA ASP A 318 -3.88 -26.45 -15.70
C ASP A 318 -3.94 -24.92 -15.57
N PRO A 319 -4.27 -24.35 -14.40
CA PRO A 319 -4.34 -22.90 -14.21
C PRO A 319 -3.04 -22.16 -14.58
N SER A 320 -1.88 -22.82 -14.49
CA SER A 320 -0.59 -22.24 -14.88
C SER A 320 -0.40 -22.10 -16.40
N GLU A 321 -1.23 -22.77 -17.20
CA GLU A 321 -1.24 -22.65 -18.66
C GLU A 321 -2.08 -21.46 -19.16
N ILE A 322 -2.83 -20.80 -18.26
CA ILE A 322 -3.68 -19.67 -18.59
C ILE A 322 -2.94 -18.37 -18.25
N ASP A 323 -2.54 -17.63 -19.28
CA ASP A 323 -2.09 -16.26 -19.09
C ASP A 323 -3.30 -15.34 -18.89
N LEU A 324 -3.75 -15.23 -17.64
CA LEU A 324 -4.88 -14.37 -17.23
C LEU A 324 -4.53 -12.88 -17.38
N MET A 325 -3.26 -12.54 -17.59
CA MET A 325 -2.77 -11.16 -17.56
C MET A 325 -2.59 -10.58 -18.96
N THR A 326 -3.12 -11.25 -19.99
CA THR A 326 -3.19 -10.67 -21.33
C THR A 326 -4.42 -9.78 -21.50
N PRO A 327 -4.34 -8.72 -22.34
CA PRO A 327 -5.46 -7.85 -22.63
C PRO A 327 -6.71 -8.57 -23.14
N LEU A 328 -6.55 -9.62 -23.95
CA LEU A 328 -7.69 -10.38 -24.47
C LEU A 328 -8.30 -11.29 -23.41
N SER A 329 -7.49 -11.94 -22.57
CA SER A 329 -7.99 -12.71 -21.42
C SER A 329 -8.84 -11.82 -20.52
N THR A 330 -8.29 -10.69 -20.07
CA THR A 330 -9.00 -9.70 -19.25
C THR A 330 -10.30 -9.24 -19.92
N CYS A 331 -10.23 -8.82 -21.19
CA CYS A 331 -11.40 -8.31 -21.90
C CYS A 331 -12.50 -9.37 -22.02
N LEU A 332 -12.16 -10.59 -22.43
CA LEU A 332 -13.13 -11.67 -22.59
C LEU A 332 -13.74 -12.08 -21.24
N ILE A 333 -12.94 -12.18 -20.18
CA ILE A 333 -13.40 -12.53 -18.83
C ILE A 333 -14.37 -11.47 -18.31
N CYS A 334 -14.00 -10.19 -18.39
CA CYS A 334 -14.87 -9.09 -17.96
C CYS A 334 -16.19 -9.07 -18.73
N LEU A 335 -16.16 -9.22 -20.06
CA LEU A 335 -17.38 -9.22 -20.88
C LEU A 335 -18.28 -10.44 -20.59
N GLU A 336 -17.69 -11.62 -20.40
CA GLU A 336 -18.43 -12.83 -20.05
C GLU A 336 -19.00 -12.77 -18.62
N ARG A 337 -18.25 -12.22 -17.65
CA ARG A 337 -18.72 -11.94 -16.27
C ARG A 337 -19.92 -10.99 -16.29
N ALA A 338 -19.82 -9.85 -17.00
CA ALA A 338 -20.91 -8.89 -17.13
C ALA A 338 -22.17 -9.49 -17.80
N ARG A 339 -21.99 -10.42 -18.75
CA ARG A 339 -23.08 -11.16 -19.41
C ARG A 339 -23.77 -12.15 -18.47
N LEU A 340 -23.00 -12.80 -17.61
CA LEU A 340 -23.50 -13.79 -16.67
C LEU A 340 -24.23 -13.13 -15.49
N GLY A 341 -23.70 -12.02 -14.97
CA GLY A 341 -24.31 -11.27 -13.87
C GLY A 341 -25.71 -10.70 -14.19
N LYS A 342 -26.00 -10.37 -15.46
CA LYS A 342 -27.30 -9.83 -15.90
C LYS A 342 -28.49 -10.74 -15.60
N LYS A 343 -28.27 -12.06 -15.47
CA LYS A 343 -29.37 -13.00 -15.27
C LYS A 343 -30.01 -12.88 -13.89
N ASN A 344 -29.48 -12.05 -12.97
CA ASN A 344 -29.91 -11.94 -11.56
C ASN A 344 -29.92 -13.30 -10.83
N GLU A 345 -29.20 -14.28 -11.37
CA GLU A 345 -29.14 -15.65 -10.89
C GLU A 345 -27.81 -15.96 -10.21
N LEU A 346 -26.78 -15.13 -10.44
CA LEU A 346 -25.43 -15.34 -9.96
C LEU A 346 -24.96 -14.12 -9.19
N THR A 347 -24.28 -14.34 -8.07
CA THR A 347 -23.44 -13.32 -7.44
C THR A 347 -22.31 -12.91 -8.39
N ASP A 348 -21.64 -11.82 -8.08
CA ASP A 348 -20.52 -11.35 -8.88
C ASP A 348 -19.37 -12.38 -8.92
N ASP A 349 -19.05 -12.99 -7.78
CA ASP A 349 -18.07 -14.08 -7.67
C ASP A 349 -18.50 -15.32 -8.48
N GLU A 350 -19.76 -15.73 -8.39
CA GLU A 350 -20.29 -16.87 -9.17
C GLU A 350 -20.26 -16.58 -10.68
N ALA A 351 -20.47 -15.32 -11.08
CA ALA A 351 -20.38 -14.88 -12.46
C ALA A 351 -18.93 -14.88 -12.95
N LEU A 352 -17.97 -14.47 -12.12
CA LEU A 352 -16.54 -14.52 -12.41
C LEU A 352 -16.04 -15.95 -12.55
N GLU A 353 -16.31 -16.81 -11.56
CA GLU A 353 -15.94 -18.22 -11.56
C GLU A 353 -16.45 -18.90 -12.83
N LYS A 354 -17.73 -18.69 -13.16
CA LYS A 354 -18.34 -19.27 -14.36
C LYS A 354 -17.81 -18.67 -15.65
N ALA A 355 -17.47 -17.38 -15.69
CA ALA A 355 -16.82 -16.78 -16.84
C ALA A 355 -15.46 -17.43 -17.11
N MET A 356 -14.67 -17.64 -16.06
CA MET A 356 -13.37 -18.29 -16.15
C MET A 356 -13.49 -19.75 -16.54
N LYS A 357 -14.41 -20.52 -15.95
CA LYS A 357 -14.69 -21.90 -16.38
C LYS A 357 -15.11 -21.99 -17.85
N ASN A 358 -15.87 -21.03 -18.35
CA ASN A 358 -16.29 -21.00 -19.76
C ASN A 358 -15.15 -20.63 -20.73
N LEU A 359 -14.16 -19.85 -20.28
CA LEU A 359 -13.11 -19.28 -21.15
C LEU A 359 -11.77 -19.99 -21.01
N ALA A 360 -11.49 -20.65 -19.89
CA ALA A 360 -10.21 -21.29 -19.59
C ALA A 360 -9.66 -22.18 -20.72
N PRO A 361 -10.45 -23.08 -21.34
CA PRO A 361 -9.96 -23.87 -22.48
C PRO A 361 -9.49 -23.02 -23.67
N ALA A 362 -10.27 -21.99 -24.01
CA ALA A 362 -9.96 -21.11 -25.12
C ALA A 362 -8.72 -20.23 -24.84
N LEU A 363 -8.51 -19.83 -23.59
CA LEU A 363 -7.36 -19.02 -23.18
C LEU A 363 -6.07 -19.86 -23.09
N ALA A 364 -6.14 -21.11 -22.64
CA ALA A 364 -5.00 -22.02 -22.65
C ALA A 364 -4.57 -22.37 -24.09
N GLU A 365 -5.52 -22.62 -24.98
CA GLU A 365 -5.24 -22.80 -26.41
C GLU A 365 -4.58 -21.55 -27.02
N LEU A 366 -5.07 -20.36 -26.66
CA LEU A 366 -4.49 -19.09 -27.10
C LEU A 366 -3.04 -18.93 -26.63
N ALA A 367 -2.74 -19.30 -25.37
CA ALA A 367 -1.38 -19.31 -24.83
C ALA A 367 -0.48 -20.33 -25.57
N ALA A 368 -1.04 -21.46 -26.00
CA ALA A 368 -0.35 -22.44 -26.85
C ALA A 368 -0.21 -22.02 -28.32
N GLY A 369 -0.78 -20.85 -28.71
CA GLY A 369 -0.74 -20.29 -30.05
C GLY A 369 -1.89 -20.70 -30.98
N ASP A 370 -2.86 -21.47 -30.48
CA ASP A 370 -4.10 -21.77 -31.19
C ASP A 370 -5.18 -20.73 -30.88
N LYS A 371 -5.62 -20.03 -31.91
CA LYS A 371 -6.50 -18.86 -31.78
C LYS A 371 -7.96 -19.18 -32.06
N GLU A 372 -8.29 -20.38 -32.56
CA GLU A 372 -9.64 -20.63 -33.11
C GLU A 372 -10.74 -20.45 -32.06
N GLN A 373 -10.56 -21.01 -30.86
CA GLN A 373 -11.55 -20.88 -29.79
C GLN A 373 -11.63 -19.45 -29.25
N ALA A 374 -10.49 -18.82 -28.97
CA ALA A 374 -10.45 -17.42 -28.52
C ALA A 374 -11.11 -16.48 -29.53
N LEU A 375 -10.89 -16.70 -30.84
CA LEU A 375 -11.56 -15.96 -31.91
C LEU A 375 -13.08 -16.17 -31.90
N SER A 376 -13.57 -17.38 -31.62
CA SER A 376 -15.01 -17.62 -31.50
C SER A 376 -15.64 -16.85 -30.34
N HIS A 377 -14.94 -16.78 -29.19
CA HIS A 377 -15.37 -15.94 -28.06
C HIS A 377 -15.29 -14.45 -28.39
N LEU A 378 -14.23 -14.01 -29.07
CA LEU A 378 -14.08 -12.64 -29.53
C LEU A 378 -15.18 -12.24 -30.53
N GLU A 379 -15.57 -13.14 -31.44
CA GLU A 379 -16.66 -12.93 -32.40
C GLU A 379 -18.00 -12.64 -31.70
N ARG A 380 -18.29 -13.33 -30.59
CA ARG A 380 -19.49 -13.09 -29.76
C ARG A 380 -19.57 -11.63 -29.30
N TYR A 381 -18.43 -11.05 -28.94
CA TYR A 381 -18.31 -9.68 -28.45
C TYR A 381 -17.91 -8.67 -29.52
N SER A 382 -17.65 -9.12 -30.75
CA SER A 382 -17.15 -8.27 -31.84
C SER A 382 -18.03 -7.05 -32.12
N PRO A 383 -19.38 -7.08 -32.05
CA PRO A 383 -20.17 -5.88 -32.30
C PRO A 383 -19.95 -4.79 -31.24
N LEU A 384 -19.66 -5.16 -30.00
CA LEU A 384 -19.42 -4.24 -28.88
C LEU A 384 -18.01 -3.66 -28.96
N ILE A 385 -17.03 -4.53 -29.23
CA ILE A 385 -15.64 -4.15 -29.44
C ILE A 385 -15.53 -3.21 -30.64
N GLN A 386 -16.15 -3.55 -31.77
CA GLN A 386 -16.12 -2.71 -32.97
C GLN A 386 -16.76 -1.34 -32.73
N ARG A 387 -17.90 -1.29 -32.02
CA ARG A 387 -18.50 0.01 -31.63
C ARG A 387 -17.56 0.85 -30.78
N SER A 388 -16.79 0.22 -29.89
CA SER A 388 -15.82 0.90 -29.03
C SER A 388 -14.63 1.42 -29.82
N LEU A 389 -14.10 0.61 -30.75
CA LEU A 389 -13.04 1.03 -31.67
C LEU A 389 -13.49 2.17 -32.58
N ASP A 390 -14.66 2.04 -33.23
CA ASP A 390 -15.23 3.06 -34.11
C ASP A 390 -15.45 4.39 -33.36
N ARG A 391 -15.93 4.32 -32.11
CA ARG A 391 -16.16 5.51 -31.27
C ARG A 391 -14.88 6.29 -31.02
N LEU A 392 -13.76 5.58 -30.86
CA LEU A 392 -12.45 6.15 -30.62
C LEU A 392 -11.62 6.39 -31.89
N ASN A 393 -12.21 6.15 -33.07
CA ASN A 393 -11.56 6.23 -34.38
C ASN A 393 -10.34 5.29 -34.52
N LEU A 394 -10.39 4.12 -33.88
CA LEU A 394 -9.37 3.10 -34.00
C LEU A 394 -9.73 2.14 -35.13
N THR A 395 -8.82 1.91 -36.07
CA THR A 395 -9.07 1.06 -37.27
C THR A 395 -8.55 -0.37 -37.15
N VAL A 396 -8.06 -0.74 -35.96
CA VAL A 396 -7.56 -2.10 -35.67
C VAL A 396 -8.69 -3.11 -35.82
N GLU A 397 -8.43 -4.19 -36.55
CA GLU A 397 -9.34 -5.34 -36.63
C GLU A 397 -8.84 -6.44 -35.67
N PRO A 398 -9.50 -6.66 -34.51
CA PRO A 398 -8.97 -7.55 -33.47
C PRO A 398 -8.67 -8.96 -33.94
N ARG A 399 -9.48 -9.49 -34.85
CA ARG A 399 -9.27 -10.81 -35.46
C ARG A 399 -7.91 -10.92 -36.16
N ASN A 400 -7.51 -9.88 -36.89
CA ASN A 400 -6.31 -9.88 -37.71
C ASN A 400 -5.05 -9.49 -36.92
N ARG A 401 -5.22 -8.90 -35.73
CA ARG A 401 -4.15 -8.41 -34.85
C ARG A 401 -4.17 -9.08 -33.48
N ILE A 402 -4.70 -10.30 -33.40
CA ILE A 402 -4.90 -10.99 -32.12
C ILE A 402 -3.58 -11.18 -31.37
N ASP A 403 -2.48 -11.46 -32.06
CA ASP A 403 -1.16 -11.59 -31.43
C ASP A 403 -0.71 -10.30 -30.76
N ASP A 404 -0.78 -9.19 -31.49
CA ASP A 404 -0.37 -7.88 -30.98
C ASP A 404 -1.26 -7.41 -29.82
N LEU A 405 -2.55 -7.77 -29.86
CA LEU A 405 -3.51 -7.46 -28.81
C LEU A 405 -3.36 -8.39 -27.60
N ASN A 406 -2.84 -9.61 -27.77
CA ASN A 406 -2.66 -10.57 -26.69
C ASN A 406 -1.30 -10.46 -25.98
N GLU A 407 -0.41 -9.56 -26.40
CA GLU A 407 0.86 -9.37 -25.71
C GLU A 407 0.64 -8.98 -24.24
N PRO A 408 1.25 -9.69 -23.27
CA PRO A 408 1.11 -9.42 -21.85
C PRO A 408 1.44 -7.96 -21.50
N LEU A 409 0.84 -7.47 -20.43
CA LEU A 409 1.23 -6.19 -19.84
C LEU A 409 2.50 -6.37 -19.01
N THR A 410 3.34 -5.33 -18.96
CA THR A 410 4.46 -5.27 -18.01
C THR A 410 3.94 -4.89 -16.62
N ASP A 411 4.71 -5.15 -15.56
CA ASP A 411 4.31 -4.84 -14.18
C ASP A 411 3.91 -3.36 -13.98
N ASP A 412 4.64 -2.42 -14.61
CA ASP A 412 4.28 -0.99 -14.57
C ASP A 412 2.91 -0.71 -15.20
N LEU A 413 2.59 -1.39 -16.29
CA LEU A 413 1.30 -1.25 -16.99
C LEU A 413 0.18 -1.95 -16.23
N MET A 414 0.51 -3.03 -15.52
CA MET A 414 -0.38 -3.69 -14.59
C MET A 414 -0.76 -2.74 -13.44
N GLY A 415 0.21 -2.06 -12.83
CA GLY A 415 -0.07 -1.06 -11.80
C GLY A 415 -0.96 0.09 -12.30
N GLU A 416 -0.66 0.61 -13.49
CA GLU A 416 -1.49 1.64 -14.12
C GLU A 416 -2.90 1.14 -14.43
N TRP A 417 -3.04 -0.09 -14.93
CA TRP A 417 -4.34 -0.67 -15.21
C TRP A 417 -5.21 -0.79 -13.95
N HIS A 418 -4.65 -1.26 -12.83
CA HIS A 418 -5.37 -1.29 -11.55
C HIS A 418 -5.83 0.11 -11.11
N HIS A 419 -4.95 1.11 -11.27
CA HIS A 419 -5.32 2.50 -10.98
C HIS A 419 -6.52 2.97 -11.81
N GLN A 420 -6.53 2.65 -13.12
CA GLN A 420 -7.67 2.98 -13.99
C GLN A 420 -8.93 2.17 -13.69
N ALA A 421 -8.80 0.91 -13.29
CA ALA A 421 -9.92 0.06 -12.89
C ALA A 421 -10.62 0.60 -11.63
N SER A 422 -9.84 1.01 -10.62
CA SER A 422 -10.35 1.69 -9.42
C SER A 422 -11.06 3.00 -9.75
N LYS A 423 -10.50 3.81 -10.65
CA LYS A 423 -11.16 5.03 -11.13
C LYS A 423 -12.51 4.75 -11.80
N LEU A 424 -12.64 3.63 -12.52
CA LEU A 424 -13.91 3.24 -13.14
C LEU A 424 -14.92 2.76 -12.09
N SER A 425 -14.51 1.97 -11.09
CA SER A 425 -15.44 1.51 -10.04
C SER A 425 -16.04 2.67 -9.24
N ASP A 426 -15.30 3.76 -9.05
CA ASP A 426 -15.81 4.95 -8.36
C ASP A 426 -16.92 5.69 -9.13
N LEU A 427 -16.98 5.53 -10.46
CA LEU A 427 -17.80 6.35 -11.36
C LEU A 427 -19.01 5.60 -11.94
N PHE A 428 -18.95 4.27 -11.94
CA PHE A 428 -19.84 3.39 -12.67
C PHE A 428 -20.45 2.32 -11.75
N GLU A 429 -21.66 1.90 -12.06
CA GLU A 429 -22.29 0.77 -11.36
C GLU A 429 -21.58 -0.55 -11.72
N ASP A 430 -21.92 -1.63 -11.02
CA ASP A 430 -21.18 -2.89 -11.04
C ASP A 430 -20.92 -3.42 -12.46
N ARG A 431 -21.92 -3.40 -13.34
CA ARG A 431 -21.76 -3.97 -14.69
C ARG A 431 -20.95 -3.06 -15.61
N GLU A 432 -21.16 -1.76 -15.53
CA GLU A 432 -20.50 -0.76 -16.35
C GLU A 432 -19.01 -0.70 -16.05
N HIS A 433 -18.61 -0.77 -14.77
CA HIS A 433 -17.19 -0.78 -14.44
C HIS A 433 -16.53 -2.10 -14.87
N ILE A 434 -17.18 -3.27 -14.72
CA ILE A 434 -16.64 -4.56 -15.22
C ILE A 434 -16.38 -4.49 -16.72
N VAL A 435 -17.36 -4.02 -17.49
CA VAL A 435 -17.24 -3.86 -18.95
C VAL A 435 -16.17 -2.83 -19.31
N GLY A 436 -16.17 -1.69 -18.61
CA GLY A 436 -15.17 -0.64 -18.78
C GLY A 436 -13.77 -1.17 -18.55
N ASN A 437 -13.57 -1.95 -17.49
CA ASN A 437 -12.28 -2.53 -17.11
C ASN A 437 -11.71 -3.42 -18.23
N GLY A 438 -12.53 -4.31 -18.79
CA GLY A 438 -12.14 -5.14 -19.93
C GLY A 438 -11.83 -4.34 -21.21
N LEU A 439 -12.61 -3.29 -21.47
CA LEU A 439 -12.40 -2.44 -22.65
C LEU A 439 -11.17 -1.52 -22.52
N VAL A 440 -10.82 -1.06 -21.31
CA VAL A 440 -9.69 -0.15 -21.08
C VAL A 440 -8.41 -0.72 -21.69
N VAL A 441 -8.08 -1.96 -21.33
CA VAL A 441 -6.83 -2.61 -21.75
C VAL A 441 -6.83 -2.88 -23.26
N LEU A 442 -7.95 -3.39 -23.80
CA LEU A 442 -8.08 -3.70 -25.22
C LEU A 442 -7.93 -2.45 -26.09
N LEU A 443 -8.57 -1.34 -25.71
CA LEU A 443 -8.55 -0.09 -26.47
C LEU A 443 -7.18 0.61 -26.35
N ALA A 444 -6.53 0.53 -25.18
CA ALA A 444 -5.15 1.01 -25.00
C ALA A 444 -4.17 0.26 -25.91
N LYS A 445 -4.28 -1.08 -25.98
CA LYS A 445 -3.48 -1.91 -26.89
C LYS A 445 -3.81 -1.64 -28.35
N ALA A 446 -5.08 -1.53 -28.72
CA ALA A 446 -5.48 -1.21 -30.09
C ALA A 446 -4.88 0.13 -30.56
N ARG A 447 -4.89 1.16 -29.70
CA ARG A 447 -4.23 2.43 -30.00
C ARG A 447 -2.72 2.27 -30.22
N ALA A 448 -2.03 1.58 -29.32
CA ALA A 448 -0.59 1.36 -29.44
C ALA A 448 -0.24 0.60 -30.73
N VAL A 449 -1.03 -0.43 -31.06
CA VAL A 449 -0.92 -1.24 -32.28
C VAL A 449 -1.13 -0.41 -33.54
N GLU A 450 -2.10 0.51 -33.56
CA GLU A 450 -2.34 1.41 -34.69
C GLU A 450 -1.19 2.43 -34.86
N GLU A 451 -0.61 2.89 -33.75
CA GLU A 451 0.54 3.78 -33.73
C GLU A 451 1.88 3.05 -33.98
N GLY A 452 1.86 1.72 -34.12
CA GLY A 452 3.07 0.91 -34.39
C GLY A 452 4.09 0.95 -33.26
N ARG A 453 3.62 1.02 -32.00
CA ARG A 453 4.46 1.09 -30.80
C ARG A 453 3.93 0.20 -29.68
N ASN A 454 4.74 0.02 -28.64
CA ASN A 454 4.30 -0.66 -27.43
C ASN A 454 3.31 0.22 -26.66
N VAL A 455 2.42 -0.44 -25.92
CA VAL A 455 1.49 0.25 -25.00
C VAL A 455 2.28 0.95 -23.89
N GLN A 456 1.79 2.11 -23.49
CA GLN A 456 2.36 2.94 -22.43
C GLN A 456 1.28 3.25 -21.39
N PRO A 457 1.64 3.63 -20.15
CA PRO A 457 0.66 4.01 -19.13
C PRO A 457 -0.36 5.05 -19.61
N GLY A 458 0.10 6.02 -20.41
CA GLY A 458 -0.77 7.05 -21.00
C GLY A 458 -1.82 6.53 -21.99
N ASP A 459 -1.71 5.31 -22.51
CA ASP A 459 -2.75 4.68 -23.33
C ASP A 459 -3.89 4.13 -22.50
N LEU A 460 -3.58 3.54 -21.34
CA LEU A 460 -4.57 3.06 -20.37
C LEU A 460 -5.37 4.23 -19.82
N GLN A 461 -4.68 5.29 -19.40
CA GLN A 461 -5.34 6.52 -18.96
C GLN A 461 -6.19 7.14 -20.07
N TRP A 462 -5.67 7.26 -21.29
CA TRP A 462 -6.44 7.79 -22.42
C TRP A 462 -7.70 6.96 -22.68
N SER A 463 -7.61 5.64 -22.64
CA SER A 463 -8.73 4.73 -22.86
C SER A 463 -9.80 4.89 -21.79
N SER A 464 -9.38 4.89 -20.52
CA SER A 464 -10.24 5.13 -19.35
C SER A 464 -10.94 6.49 -19.43
N ASP A 465 -10.20 7.57 -19.69
CA ASP A 465 -10.77 8.92 -19.81
C ASP A 465 -11.82 9.01 -20.92
N ARG A 466 -11.61 8.33 -22.06
CA ARG A 466 -12.58 8.30 -23.16
C ARG A 466 -13.84 7.52 -22.83
N LEU A 467 -13.72 6.44 -22.06
CA LEU A 467 -14.87 5.69 -21.59
C LEU A 467 -15.66 6.49 -20.54
N ILE A 468 -14.97 7.21 -19.65
CA ILE A 468 -15.57 8.09 -18.64
C ILE A 468 -16.31 9.28 -19.26
N GLU A 469 -15.72 9.91 -20.29
CA GLU A 469 -16.32 11.06 -20.99
C GLU A 469 -17.70 10.74 -21.59
N ASP A 470 -18.00 9.47 -21.87
CA ASP A 470 -19.26 9.03 -22.46
C ASP A 470 -19.93 7.93 -21.62
N LYS A 471 -20.32 8.29 -20.39
CA LYS A 471 -21.02 7.38 -19.47
C LYS A 471 -22.18 6.61 -20.13
N ASN A 472 -23.01 7.32 -20.92
CA ASN A 472 -24.14 6.74 -21.65
C ASN A 472 -23.73 5.66 -22.66
N PHE A 473 -22.50 5.70 -23.17
CA PHE A 473 -21.99 4.69 -24.09
C PHE A 473 -21.67 3.39 -23.35
N LEU A 474 -20.99 3.47 -22.20
CA LEU A 474 -20.71 2.30 -21.37
C LEU A 474 -21.98 1.66 -20.83
N GLU A 475 -22.94 2.45 -20.33
CA GLU A 475 -24.27 1.98 -19.91
C GLU A 475 -24.96 1.20 -21.05
N LYS A 476 -24.96 1.74 -22.28
CA LYS A 476 -25.55 1.06 -23.45
C LYS A 476 -24.81 -0.23 -23.81
N ILE A 477 -23.49 -0.29 -23.64
CA ILE A 477 -22.73 -1.52 -23.87
C ILE A 477 -23.09 -2.56 -22.81
N ALA A 478 -23.08 -2.19 -21.54
CA ALA A 478 -23.45 -3.06 -20.42
C ALA A 478 -24.90 -3.55 -20.53
N ASP A 479 -25.82 -2.72 -21.04
CA ASP A 479 -27.20 -3.11 -21.33
C ASP A 479 -27.35 -4.03 -22.54
N THR A 480 -26.42 -3.95 -23.50
CA THR A 480 -26.45 -4.79 -24.71
C THR A 480 -25.89 -6.18 -24.42
N ILE A 481 -24.86 -6.27 -23.57
CA ILE A 481 -24.32 -7.52 -22.99
C ILE A 481 -25.37 -8.13 -22.06
#